data_AF-A1IUW1-F1
#
_entry.id   AF-A1IUW1-F1
#
_cell.length_a   1.000
_cell.length_b   1.000
_cell.length_c   1.000
_cell.angle_alpha   90.00
_cell.angle_beta   90.00
_cell.angle_gamma   90.00
#
_symmetry.space_group_name_H-M   'P 1'
#
loop_
_entity.id
_entity.type
_entity.pdbx_description
1 polymer ?
#
loop_
_entity_poly.entity_id
_entity_poly.type
_entity_poly.pdbx_seq_one_letter_code
_entity_poly.pdbx_strand_id
1 'polypeptide(L)'
;PDLHIATVAEGATFHMRLTANKGRGYVSAVENKKRSSEMPIGVLPVDSIYTPIERVNYQVESTRVGQRDDFDKLTLDIWTDGSITPSEAVSLAAKILTEHLEMFVDLTDEAKNTEIMVEKEETHK
;
A
#
# COMPACT_ATOMS: atom_id res chain seq x y z
N PRO A 1 -15.41 16.07 -1.18
CA PRO A 1 -14.64 17.18 -1.80
C PRO A 1 -14.62 18.41 -0.90
N ASP A 2 -14.48 18.17 0.41
CA ASP A 2 -14.89 19.10 1.47
C ASP A 2 -13.68 19.59 2.29
N LEU A 3 -12.48 19.30 1.79
CA LEU A 3 -11.23 19.69 2.43
C LEU A 3 -11.07 21.21 2.39
N HIS A 4 -11.04 21.85 3.56
CA HIS A 4 -10.76 23.27 3.68
C HIS A 4 -9.28 23.54 3.39
N ILE A 5 -9.01 24.31 2.32
CA ILE A 5 -7.64 24.61 1.88
C ILE A 5 -7.16 25.96 2.46
N ALA A 6 -7.97 27.01 2.33
CA ALA A 6 -7.61 28.36 2.77
C ALA A 6 -8.85 29.24 3.01
N THR A 7 -8.66 30.31 3.79
CA THR A 7 -9.61 31.41 3.94
C THR A 7 -9.02 32.67 3.30
N VAL A 8 -9.75 33.33 2.40
CA VAL A 8 -9.28 34.51 1.65
C VAL A 8 -9.97 35.76 2.20
N ALA A 9 -9.17 36.76 2.61
CA ALA A 9 -9.67 38.02 3.14
C ALA A 9 -10.31 38.90 2.06
N GLU A 10 -11.13 39.86 2.49
CA GLU A 10 -11.77 40.83 1.60
C GLU A 10 -10.73 41.63 0.80
N GLY A 11 -10.94 41.74 -0.51
CA GLY A 11 -10.01 42.41 -1.44
C GLY A 11 -8.77 41.62 -1.86
N ALA A 12 -8.55 40.40 -1.35
CA ALA A 12 -7.42 39.55 -1.74
C ALA A 12 -7.77 38.57 -2.87
N THR A 13 -6.76 38.16 -3.64
CA THR A 13 -6.87 37.11 -4.68
C THR A 13 -5.96 35.93 -4.37
N PHE A 14 -6.44 34.71 -4.63
CA PHE A 14 -5.68 33.48 -4.44
C PHE A 14 -5.55 32.70 -5.74
N HIS A 15 -4.31 32.47 -6.17
CA HIS A 15 -3.99 31.68 -7.36
C HIS A 15 -3.00 30.58 -6.96
N MET A 16 -3.34 29.33 -7.30
CA MET A 16 -2.50 28.17 -7.03
C MET A 16 -2.45 27.27 -8.25
N ARG A 17 -1.26 26.72 -8.53
CA ARG A 17 -1.05 25.66 -9.53
C ARG A 17 -0.46 24.46 -8.82
N LEU A 18 -1.09 23.31 -8.98
CA LEU A 18 -0.67 22.04 -8.40
C LEU A 18 -0.28 21.09 -9.54
N THR A 19 0.69 20.23 -9.27
CA THR A 19 1.11 19.15 -10.17
C THR A 19 0.92 17.82 -9.45
N ALA A 20 0.17 16.89 -10.05
CA ALA A 20 -0.03 15.55 -9.53
C ALA A 20 0.59 14.52 -10.47
N ASN A 21 1.22 13.48 -9.92
CA ASN A 21 1.85 12.40 -10.66
C ASN A 21 1.45 11.04 -10.04
N LYS A 22 1.65 9.96 -10.79
CA LYS A 22 1.54 8.60 -10.25
C LYS A 22 2.90 8.18 -9.69
N GLY A 23 2.89 7.52 -8.54
CA GLY A 23 4.09 7.05 -7.86
C GLY A 23 3.78 5.86 -6.96
N ARG A 24 4.77 5.45 -6.17
CA ARG A 24 4.64 4.40 -5.17
C ARG A 24 5.30 4.84 -3.88
N GLY A 25 4.71 4.45 -2.74
CA GLY A 25 5.24 4.74 -1.42
C GLY A 25 5.27 6.23 -1.09
N TYR A 26 6.41 6.69 -0.60
CA TYR A 26 6.64 8.06 -0.16
C TYR A 26 7.83 8.66 -0.88
N VAL A 27 7.72 9.90 -1.32
CA VAL A 27 8.84 10.68 -1.88
C VAL A 27 8.91 12.02 -1.19
N SER A 28 10.06 12.34 -0.62
CA SER A 28 10.23 13.61 0.09
C SER A 28 10.27 14.81 -0.86
N ALA A 29 9.97 16.00 -0.35
CA ALA A 29 10.12 17.27 -1.05
C ALA A 29 11.55 17.47 -1.58
N VAL A 30 12.56 17.02 -0.81
CA VAL A 30 13.98 17.09 -1.19
C VAL A 30 14.25 16.23 -2.43
N GLU A 31 13.71 15.02 -2.48
CA GLU A 31 13.82 14.17 -3.66
C GLU A 31 13.04 14.72 -4.84
N ASN A 32 11.84 15.25 -4.63
CA ASN A 32 11.06 15.91 -5.68
C ASN A 32 11.84 17.07 -6.31
N LYS A 33 12.55 17.87 -5.49
CA LYS A 33 13.45 18.91 -5.99
C LYS A 33 14.61 18.35 -6.82
N LYS A 34 15.22 17.23 -6.40
CA LYS A 34 16.34 16.59 -7.12
C LYS A 34 15.90 15.97 -8.46
N ARG A 35 14.71 15.38 -8.52
CA ARG A 35 14.16 14.72 -9.72
C ARG A 35 13.77 15.73 -10.80
N SER A 36 13.45 16.96 -10.41
CA SER A 36 13.22 18.07 -11.33
C SER A 36 14.50 18.90 -11.47
N SER A 37 15.40 18.44 -12.35
CA SER A 37 16.71 19.08 -12.63
C SER A 37 16.63 20.57 -12.98
N GLU A 38 15.44 21.06 -13.36
CA GLU A 38 15.18 22.46 -13.71
C GLU A 38 13.88 22.97 -13.07
N MET A 39 13.69 22.76 -11.76
CA MET A 39 12.52 23.31 -11.06
C MET A 39 12.53 24.86 -11.14
N PRO A 40 11.52 25.49 -11.79
CA PRO A 40 11.49 26.94 -11.94
C PRO A 40 11.46 27.68 -10.61
N ILE A 41 11.99 28.90 -10.59
CA ILE A 41 11.88 29.79 -9.43
C ILE A 41 10.38 30.02 -9.11
N GLY A 42 10.03 29.92 -7.83
CA GLY A 42 8.67 30.07 -7.34
C GLY A 42 7.86 28.78 -7.23
N VAL A 43 8.41 27.64 -7.66
CA VAL A 43 7.81 26.31 -7.39
C VAL A 43 8.26 25.80 -6.03
N LEU A 44 7.28 25.40 -5.21
CA LEU A 44 7.53 24.81 -3.89
C LEU A 44 7.36 23.29 -3.97
N PRO A 45 8.43 22.50 -3.79
CA PRO A 45 8.29 21.06 -3.66
C PRO A 45 7.65 20.71 -2.32
N VAL A 46 6.74 19.75 -2.34
CA VAL A 46 6.12 19.16 -1.15
C VAL A 46 6.37 17.67 -1.15
N ASP A 47 6.15 17.02 -0.01
CA ASP A 47 6.20 15.57 0.08
C ASP A 47 5.07 14.96 -0.75
N SER A 48 5.38 13.85 -1.43
CA SER A 48 4.41 13.07 -2.18
C SER A 48 4.12 11.76 -1.46
N ILE A 49 2.94 11.70 -0.85
CA ILE A 49 2.40 10.49 -0.23
C ILE A 49 1.58 9.78 -1.31
N TYR A 50 2.16 8.76 -1.94
CA TYR A 50 1.49 7.97 -2.98
C TYR A 50 0.78 6.73 -2.43
N THR A 51 1.16 6.30 -1.23
CA THR A 51 0.53 5.15 -0.58
C THR A 51 -0.89 5.51 -0.14
N PRO A 52 -1.90 4.71 -0.48
CA PRO A 52 -3.26 4.89 0.03
C PRO A 52 -3.44 4.28 1.43
N ILE A 53 -2.36 3.78 2.03
CA ILE A 53 -2.34 3.14 3.34
C ILE A 53 -1.80 4.12 4.38
N GLU A 54 -2.60 4.43 5.38
CA GLU A 54 -2.24 5.33 6.48
C GLU A 54 -1.54 4.58 7.61
N ARG A 55 -2.04 3.38 7.95
CA ARG A 55 -1.53 2.57 9.05
C ARG A 55 -1.84 1.09 8.83
N VAL A 56 -0.91 0.25 9.27
CA VAL A 56 -1.09 -1.20 9.38
C VAL A 56 -0.61 -1.64 10.75
N ASN A 57 -1.35 -2.54 11.38
CA ASN A 57 -0.93 -3.28 12.56
C ASN A 57 -1.20 -4.78 12.35
N TYR A 58 -0.47 -5.63 13.06
CA TYR A 58 -0.70 -7.07 13.04
C TYR A 58 -0.45 -7.69 14.40
N GLN A 59 -1.17 -8.77 14.67
CA GLN A 59 -0.98 -9.59 15.86
C GLN A 59 -1.00 -11.06 15.46
N VAL A 60 -0.07 -11.83 16.01
CA VAL A 60 -0.03 -13.29 15.87
C VAL A 60 -0.30 -13.90 17.23
N GLU A 61 -1.21 -14.87 17.28
CA GLU A 61 -1.55 -15.63 18.48
C GLU A 61 -1.67 -17.12 18.15
N SER A 62 -1.23 -17.99 19.06
CA SER A 62 -1.43 -19.42 18.91
C SER A 62 -2.92 -19.74 18.97
N THR A 63 -3.39 -20.59 18.05
CA THR A 63 -4.79 -20.97 17.96
C THR A 63 -4.93 -22.48 17.88
N ARG A 64 -5.98 -23.01 18.50
CA ARG A 64 -6.33 -24.43 18.42
C ARG A 64 -7.39 -24.62 17.35
N VAL A 65 -7.12 -25.47 16.37
CA VAL A 65 -8.05 -25.85 15.29
C VAL A 65 -8.38 -27.33 15.45
N GLY A 66 -9.61 -27.63 15.87
CA GLY A 66 -10.00 -29.01 16.21
C GLY A 66 -9.20 -29.56 17.39
N GLN A 67 -8.44 -30.64 17.16
CA GLN A 67 -7.57 -31.26 18.17
C GLN A 67 -6.11 -30.79 18.14
N ARG A 68 -5.72 -30.01 17.13
CA ARG A 68 -4.34 -29.53 16.95
C ARG A 68 -4.18 -28.11 17.49
N ASP A 69 -3.10 -27.86 18.23
CA ASP A 69 -2.82 -26.60 18.93
C ASP A 69 -1.54 -25.89 18.47
N ASP A 70 -1.00 -26.29 17.31
CA ASP A 70 0.21 -25.77 16.69
C ASP A 70 -0.05 -24.77 15.55
N PHE A 71 -1.29 -24.29 15.40
CA PHE A 71 -1.63 -23.28 14.40
C PHE A 71 -1.40 -21.86 14.94
N ASP A 72 -1.07 -20.95 14.04
CA ASP A 72 -1.03 -19.51 14.31
C ASP A 72 -2.23 -18.81 13.66
N LYS A 73 -2.85 -17.89 14.40
CA LYS A 73 -3.85 -16.96 13.90
C LYS A 73 -3.23 -15.58 13.72
N LEU A 74 -3.29 -15.07 12.49
CA LEU A 74 -2.87 -13.72 12.13
C LEU A 74 -4.10 -12.80 12.08
N THR A 75 -4.06 -11.70 12.84
CA THR A 75 -5.03 -10.60 12.72
C THR A 75 -4.34 -9.39 12.12
N LEU A 76 -4.93 -8.79 11.08
CA LEU A 76 -4.43 -7.59 10.41
C LEU A 76 -5.41 -6.44 10.62
N ASP A 77 -4.93 -5.32 11.13
CA ASP A 77 -5.69 -4.07 11.19
C ASP A 77 -5.12 -3.09 10.17
N ILE A 78 -5.95 -2.64 9.22
CA ILE A 78 -5.51 -1.82 8.09
C ILE A 78 -6.40 -0.58 8.00
N TRP A 79 -5.77 0.59 7.95
CA TRP A 79 -6.41 1.89 7.73
C TRP A 79 -5.95 2.48 6.40
N THR A 80 -6.92 2.85 5.56
CA THR A 80 -6.68 3.46 4.25
C THR A 80 -7.22 4.89 4.23
N ASP A 81 -6.69 5.70 3.32
CA ASP A 81 -7.10 7.10 3.12
C ASP A 81 -8.46 7.25 2.37
N GLY A 82 -9.13 6.11 2.10
CA GLY A 82 -10.37 6.03 1.35
C GLY A 82 -10.22 5.91 -0.17
N SER A 83 -9.00 6.00 -0.72
CA SER A 83 -8.76 5.82 -2.16
C SER A 83 -8.93 4.38 -2.62
N ILE A 84 -8.69 3.41 -1.73
CA ILE A 84 -8.98 1.97 -1.90
C ILE A 84 -9.51 1.40 -0.59
N THR A 85 -10.27 0.30 -0.67
CA THR A 85 -10.71 -0.44 0.51
C THR A 85 -9.57 -1.26 1.14
N PRO A 86 -9.61 -1.56 2.44
CA PRO A 86 -8.62 -2.42 3.08
C PRO A 86 -8.49 -3.80 2.41
N SER A 87 -9.61 -4.39 1.96
CA SER A 87 -9.61 -5.68 1.25
C SER A 87 -8.87 -5.60 -0.09
N GLU A 88 -9.10 -4.55 -0.87
CA GLU A 88 -8.39 -4.34 -2.15
C GLU A 88 -6.90 -4.12 -1.91
N ALA A 89 -6.53 -3.39 -0.85
CA ALA A 89 -5.14 -3.18 -0.46
C ALA A 89 -4.43 -4.52 -0.18
N VAL A 90 -5.06 -5.42 0.57
CA VAL A 90 -4.52 -6.75 0.87
C VAL A 90 -4.39 -7.59 -0.40
N SER A 91 -5.42 -7.61 -1.25
CA SER A 91 -5.34 -8.34 -2.53
C SER A 91 -4.23 -7.84 -3.44
N LEU A 92 -4.05 -6.52 -3.52
CA LEU A 92 -2.96 -5.92 -4.30
C LEU A 92 -1.59 -6.27 -3.71
N ALA A 93 -1.45 -6.22 -2.38
CA ALA A 93 -0.22 -6.60 -1.69
C ALA A 93 0.14 -8.07 -1.93
N ALA A 94 -0.85 -8.97 -1.83
CA ALA A 94 -0.68 -10.39 -2.11
C ALA A 94 -0.22 -10.62 -3.55
N LYS A 95 -0.86 -9.98 -4.53
CA LYS A 95 -0.45 -10.05 -5.94
C LYS A 95 1.00 -9.61 -6.15
N ILE A 96 1.38 -8.46 -5.59
CA ILE A 96 2.75 -7.95 -5.70
C ILE A 96 3.75 -8.93 -5.08
N LEU A 97 3.42 -9.51 -3.92
CA LEU A 97 4.28 -10.49 -3.25
C LEU A 97 4.44 -11.77 -4.09
N THR A 98 3.34 -12.29 -4.64
CA THR A 98 3.36 -13.47 -5.52
C THR A 98 4.23 -13.22 -6.75
N GLU A 99 4.07 -12.09 -7.44
CA GLU A 99 4.91 -11.73 -8.60
C GLU A 99 6.40 -11.68 -8.25
N HIS A 100 6.76 -11.27 -7.03
CA HIS A 100 8.16 -11.31 -6.59
C HIS A 100 8.66 -12.72 -6.28
N LEU A 101 7.80 -13.59 -5.75
CA LEU A 101 8.14 -14.98 -5.42
C LEU A 101 8.24 -15.87 -6.67
N GLU A 102 7.46 -15.58 -7.71
CA GLU A 102 7.49 -16.31 -9.00
C GLU A 102 8.90 -16.35 -9.61
N MET A 103 9.66 -15.26 -9.49
CA MET A 103 11.06 -15.22 -9.94
C MET A 103 11.95 -16.29 -9.30
N PHE A 104 11.64 -16.72 -8.07
CA PHE A 104 12.38 -17.77 -7.37
C PHE A 104 11.87 -19.16 -7.72
N VAL A 105 10.57 -19.32 -7.92
CA VAL A 105 9.98 -20.57 -8.43
C VAL A 105 10.58 -20.91 -9.78
N ASP A 106 10.91 -19.88 -10.57
CA ASP A 106 11.47 -20.07 -11.90
C ASP A 106 12.91 -20.59 -11.96
N LEU A 107 13.60 -20.66 -10.82
CA LEU A 107 15.02 -21.05 -10.77
C LEU A 107 15.26 -22.55 -10.95
N THR A 108 14.28 -23.41 -10.64
CA THR A 108 14.42 -24.87 -10.81
C THR A 108 13.18 -25.49 -11.45
N ASP A 109 13.39 -26.40 -12.40
CA ASP A 109 12.29 -27.13 -13.05
C ASP A 109 11.54 -28.03 -12.05
N GLU A 110 12.19 -28.45 -10.95
CA GLU A 110 11.57 -29.21 -9.87
C GLU A 110 10.51 -28.39 -9.12
N ALA A 111 10.82 -27.13 -8.80
CA ALA A 111 9.86 -26.24 -8.12
C ALA A 111 8.67 -25.90 -9.03
N LYS A 112 8.91 -25.70 -10.34
CA LYS A 112 7.84 -25.42 -11.32
C LYS A 112 6.81 -26.53 -11.47
N ASN A 113 7.26 -27.77 -11.44
CA ASN A 113 6.43 -28.94 -11.73
C ASN A 113 5.86 -29.60 -10.46
N THR A 114 6.17 -29.07 -9.28
CA THR A 114 5.63 -29.58 -8.02
C THR A 114 4.20 -29.04 -7.83
N GLU A 115 3.22 -29.95 -7.80
CA GLU A 115 1.86 -29.60 -7.43
C GLU A 115 1.78 -29.28 -5.93
N ILE A 116 1.40 -28.05 -5.60
CA ILE A 116 1.15 -27.64 -4.21
C ILE A 116 -0.24 -28.16 -3.82
N MET A 117 -0.29 -29.11 -2.88
CA MET A 117 -1.55 -29.53 -2.29
C MET A 117 -2.10 -28.39 -1.43
N VAL A 118 -3.19 -27.77 -1.88
CA VAL A 118 -3.93 -26.80 -1.07
C VAL A 118 -4.93 -27.58 -0.22
N GLU A 119 -4.67 -27.70 1.09
CA GLU A 119 -5.70 -28.14 2.03
C GLU A 119 -6.82 -27.09 2.04
N LYS A 120 -8.00 -27.47 1.55
CA LYS A 120 -9.20 -26.62 1.69
C LYS A 120 -9.68 -26.68 3.12
N GLU A 121 -9.77 -25.54 3.79
CA GLU A 121 -10.48 -25.46 5.08
C GLU A 121 -11.96 -25.81 4.86
N GLU A 122 -12.43 -26.84 5.58
CA GLU A 122 -13.85 -27.17 5.64
C GLU A 122 -14.59 -26.04 6.34
N THR A 123 -15.28 -25.21 5.55
CA THR A 123 -16.18 -24.18 6.07
C THR A 123 -17.42 -24.87 6.63
N HIS A 124 -17.40 -25.21 7.93
CA HIS A 124 -18.61 -25.67 8.61
C HIS A 124 -19.60 -24.50 8.74
N LYS A 125 -20.81 -24.71 8.21
CA LYS A 125 -21.97 -23.81 8.29
C LYS A 125 -22.51 -23.69 9.71
#